data_AF-A0A6M1R903-F1
#
_entry.id   AF-A0A6M1R903-F1
#
_cell.length_a   1.000
_cell.length_b   1.000
_cell.length_c   1.000
_cell.angle_alpha   90.00
_cell.angle_beta   90.00
_cell.angle_gamma   90.00
#
_symmetry.space_group_name_H-M   'P 1'
#
loop_
_entity.id
_entity.type
_entity.pdbx_description
1 polymer ?
#
loop_
_entity_poly.entity_id
_entity_poly.type
_entity_poly.pdbx_seq_one_letter_code
_entity_poly.pdbx_strand_id
1 'polypeptide(L)'
;MGHNENGPPSHEAAFTRLYEATYADLRRFIERRVHPSHAEDVLAQVYLVAWRRYAEVPGVYDEQRAWLFGVAHRTLSNEYRAAERWQQLTLQIADAQLVGPGTVGSEPDLVAARVDLATAWRRLSPVHQEAIALTVWDSLTTRQAAEVLGISPVAYRLRLSRARRALRALAAACPQPVTPTATARSSS
;
A
#
# COMPACT_ATOMS: atom_id res chain seq x y z
N MET A 1 -42.59 30.62 -8.41
CA MET A 1 -41.18 31.05 -8.56
C MET A 1 -40.31 29.94 -7.99
N GLY A 2 -39.66 29.15 -8.85
CA GLY A 2 -38.83 28.02 -8.40
C GLY A 2 -37.51 28.53 -7.83
N HIS A 3 -37.29 28.28 -6.54
CA HIS A 3 -35.96 28.41 -5.96
C HIS A 3 -35.11 27.28 -6.53
N ASN A 4 -34.12 27.64 -7.36
CA ASN A 4 -33.14 26.70 -7.88
C ASN A 4 -32.18 26.36 -6.74
N GLU A 5 -32.40 25.22 -6.06
CA GLU A 5 -31.63 24.74 -4.91
C GLU A 5 -30.26 24.13 -5.28
N ASN A 6 -29.82 24.26 -6.54
CA ASN A 6 -28.52 23.76 -6.98
C ASN A 6 -27.39 24.78 -6.76
N GLY A 7 -27.20 25.18 -5.50
CA GLY A 7 -25.93 25.76 -5.07
C GLY A 7 -24.82 24.70 -5.11
N PRO A 8 -23.53 25.09 -5.21
CA PRO A 8 -22.45 24.13 -5.06
C PRO A 8 -22.64 23.36 -3.74
N PRO A 9 -22.38 22.05 -3.73
CA PRO A 9 -22.54 21.22 -2.54
C PRO A 9 -21.81 21.86 -1.36
N SER A 10 -22.43 21.87 -0.18
CA SER A 10 -21.76 22.33 1.04
C SER A 10 -20.43 21.59 1.21
N HIS A 11 -19.43 22.25 1.82
CA HIS A 11 -18.14 21.62 2.10
C HIS A 11 -18.30 20.29 2.83
N GLU A 12 -19.30 20.18 3.71
CA GLU A 12 -19.70 18.94 4.36
C GLU A 12 -20.15 17.86 3.37
N ALA A 13 -21.11 18.14 2.50
CA ALA A 13 -21.59 17.16 1.51
C ALA A 13 -20.49 16.73 0.52
N ALA A 14 -19.62 17.67 0.14
CA ALA A 14 -18.49 17.38 -0.74
C ALA A 14 -17.42 16.52 -0.05
N PHE A 15 -17.14 16.76 1.24
CA PHE A 15 -16.24 15.93 2.03
C PHE A 15 -16.82 14.54 2.30
N THR A 16 -18.12 14.43 2.63
CA THR A 16 -18.79 13.14 2.85
C THR A 16 -18.66 12.24 1.62
N ARG A 17 -18.87 12.79 0.42
CA ARG A 17 -18.66 12.02 -0.82
C ARG A 17 -17.20 11.58 -1.02
N LEU A 18 -16.24 12.44 -0.70
CA LEU A 18 -14.83 12.08 -0.75
C LEU A 18 -14.55 10.92 0.23
N TYR A 19 -15.00 11.06 1.48
CA TYR A 19 -14.87 10.04 2.52
C TYR A 19 -15.45 8.70 2.08
N GLU A 20 -16.70 8.66 1.64
CA GLU A 20 -17.37 7.43 1.20
C GLU A 20 -16.64 6.77 0.03
N ALA A 21 -16.19 7.57 -0.93
CA ALA A 21 -15.49 7.07 -2.12
C ALA A 21 -14.07 6.56 -1.82
N THR A 22 -13.39 7.09 -0.80
CA THR A 22 -11.99 6.74 -0.49
C THR A 22 -11.80 5.84 0.72
N TYR A 23 -12.80 5.68 1.61
CA TYR A 23 -12.65 4.98 2.89
C TYR A 23 -12.07 3.58 2.75
N ALA A 24 -12.67 2.74 1.90
CA ALA A 24 -12.24 1.35 1.75
C ALA A 24 -10.81 1.22 1.18
N ASP A 25 -10.43 2.09 0.26
CA ASP A 25 -9.10 2.07 -0.36
C ASP A 25 -8.04 2.61 0.60
N LEU A 26 -8.35 3.70 1.30
CA LEU A 26 -7.44 4.32 2.26
C LEU A 26 -7.24 3.43 3.50
N ARG A 27 -8.29 2.77 3.97
CA ARG A 27 -8.20 1.78 5.03
C ARG A 27 -7.29 0.62 4.63
N ARG A 28 -7.48 0.04 3.44
CA ARG A 28 -6.59 -1.01 2.91
C ARG A 28 -5.15 -0.52 2.73
N PHE A 29 -4.95 0.73 2.34
CA PHE A 29 -3.62 1.34 2.26
C PHE A 29 -2.92 1.38 3.63
N ILE A 30 -3.65 1.73 4.69
CA ILE A 30 -3.15 1.84 6.06
C ILE A 30 -2.93 0.44 6.68
N GLU A 31 -3.90 -0.46 6.59
CA GLU A 31 -3.83 -1.82 7.17
C GLU A 31 -2.66 -2.65 6.63
N ARG A 32 -2.19 -2.36 5.40
CA ARG A 32 -1.00 -3.01 4.83
C ARG A 32 0.31 -2.52 5.45
N ARG A 33 0.30 -1.41 6.19
CA ARG A 33 1.49 -0.75 6.74
C ARG A 33 1.55 -0.86 8.25
N VAL A 34 0.43 -0.65 8.96
CA VAL A 34 0.39 -0.68 10.43
C VAL A 34 -0.24 -1.95 10.98
N HIS A 35 -0.02 -2.22 12.28
CA HIS A 35 -0.77 -3.25 12.98
C HIS A 35 -2.27 -2.93 12.95
N PRO A 36 -3.18 -3.92 12.79
CA PRO A 36 -4.62 -3.67 12.66
C PRO A 36 -5.24 -2.82 13.77
N SER A 37 -4.71 -2.91 14.99
CA SER A 37 -5.17 -2.11 16.14
C SER A 37 -4.98 -0.60 15.98
N HIS A 38 -4.07 -0.15 15.11
CA HIS A 38 -3.80 1.27 14.86
C HIS A 38 -4.46 1.80 13.58
N ALA A 39 -5.04 0.92 12.75
CA ALA A 39 -5.48 1.30 11.42
C ALA A 39 -6.62 2.34 11.44
N GLU A 40 -7.62 2.15 12.29
CA GLU A 40 -8.76 3.09 12.42
C GLU A 40 -8.31 4.44 13.01
N ASP A 41 -7.39 4.44 13.98
CA ASP A 41 -6.87 5.67 14.57
C ASP A 41 -6.12 6.51 13.52
N VAL A 42 -5.24 5.87 12.74
CA VAL A 42 -4.52 6.54 11.64
C VAL A 42 -5.51 7.04 10.59
N LEU A 43 -6.51 6.24 10.23
CA LEU A 43 -7.53 6.62 9.26
C LEU A 43 -8.31 7.85 9.72
N ALA A 44 -8.72 7.89 11.00
CA ALA A 44 -9.37 9.04 11.61
C ALA A 44 -8.47 10.29 11.60
N GLN A 45 -7.18 10.15 11.93
CA GLN A 45 -6.23 11.25 11.85
C GLN A 45 -6.09 11.80 10.43
N VAL A 46 -6.02 10.92 9.41
CA VAL A 46 -5.92 11.33 8.01
C VAL A 46 -7.15 12.14 7.59
N TYR A 47 -8.35 11.66 7.91
CA TYR A 47 -9.58 12.40 7.58
C TYR A 47 -9.73 13.70 8.36
N LEU A 48 -9.26 13.75 9.61
CA LEU A 48 -9.23 14.97 10.39
C LEU A 48 -8.29 16.02 9.77
N VAL A 49 -7.12 15.61 9.29
CA VAL A 49 -6.22 16.50 8.53
C VAL A 49 -6.86 16.94 7.22
N ALA A 50 -7.51 16.01 6.51
CA ALA A 50 -8.21 16.31 5.27
C ALA A 50 -9.33 17.33 5.46
N TRP A 51 -10.12 17.20 6.53
CA TRP A 51 -11.16 18.15 6.89
C TRP A 51 -10.60 19.54 7.22
N ARG A 52 -9.54 19.60 8.05
CA ARG A 52 -8.89 20.87 8.42
C ARG A 52 -8.28 21.60 7.23
N ARG A 53 -7.81 20.86 6.23
CA ARG A 53 -7.16 21.39 5.02
C ARG A 53 -8.05 21.24 3.79
N TYR A 54 -9.37 21.17 3.97
CA TYR A 54 -10.28 20.89 2.85
C TYR A 54 -10.19 21.95 1.74
N ALA A 55 -9.89 23.20 2.08
CA ALA A 55 -9.66 24.27 1.11
C ALA A 55 -8.45 24.03 0.18
N GLU A 56 -7.51 23.15 0.56
CA GLU A 56 -6.35 22.77 -0.25
C GLU A 56 -6.60 21.50 -1.08
N VAL A 57 -7.74 20.86 -0.90
CA VAL A 57 -8.10 19.64 -1.63
C VAL A 57 -8.40 20.01 -3.08
N PRO A 58 -7.76 19.36 -4.07
CA PRO A 58 -7.99 19.65 -5.48
C PRO A 58 -9.46 19.50 -5.89
N GLY A 59 -9.89 20.13 -6.99
CA GLY A 59 -11.28 20.01 -7.46
C GLY A 59 -11.60 18.69 -8.18
N VAL A 60 -10.58 17.97 -8.64
CA VAL A 60 -10.73 16.76 -9.46
C VAL A 60 -10.52 15.51 -8.61
N TYR A 61 -11.47 14.57 -8.66
CA TYR A 61 -11.49 13.38 -7.80
C TYR A 61 -10.17 12.59 -7.76
N ASP A 62 -9.54 12.34 -8.91
CA ASP A 62 -8.28 11.59 -8.96
C ASP A 62 -7.14 12.32 -8.22
N GLU A 63 -7.10 13.65 -8.29
CA GLU A 63 -6.14 14.47 -7.58
C GLU A 63 -6.46 14.55 -6.08
N GLN A 64 -7.74 14.58 -5.71
CA GLN A 64 -8.20 14.49 -4.32
C GLN A 64 -7.74 13.17 -3.68
N ARG A 65 -7.95 12.06 -4.39
CA ARG A 65 -7.53 10.72 -3.94
C ARG A 65 -6.01 10.67 -3.75
N ALA A 66 -5.24 11.16 -4.71
CA ALA A 66 -3.78 11.21 -4.59
C ALA A 66 -3.31 12.10 -3.42
N TRP A 67 -3.92 13.27 -3.24
CA TRP A 67 -3.63 14.19 -2.15
C TRP A 67 -3.88 13.52 -0.79
N LEU A 68 -4.99 12.81 -0.65
CA LEU A 68 -5.38 12.10 0.58
C LEU A 68 -4.41 10.94 0.90
N PHE A 69 -4.00 10.18 -0.11
CA PHE A 69 -2.96 9.15 0.05
C PHE A 69 -1.61 9.78 0.45
N GLY A 70 -1.31 10.98 -0.04
CA GLY A 70 -0.14 11.75 0.38
C GLY A 70 -0.23 12.20 1.84
N VAL A 71 -1.41 12.60 2.31
CA VAL A 71 -1.65 12.85 3.74
C VAL A 71 -1.40 11.58 4.55
N ALA A 72 -1.99 10.45 4.16
CA ALA A 72 -1.79 9.17 4.85
C ALA A 72 -0.32 8.75 4.90
N HIS A 73 0.41 8.83 3.78
CA HIS A 73 1.83 8.50 3.75
C HIS A 73 2.65 9.39 4.72
N ARG A 74 2.34 10.68 4.80
CA ARG A 74 2.99 11.60 5.75
C ARG A 74 2.62 11.29 7.20
N THR A 75 1.35 11.01 7.49
CA THR A 75 0.90 10.61 8.83
C THR A 75 1.64 9.35 9.29
N LEU A 76 1.66 8.31 8.46
CA LEU A 76 2.38 7.06 8.73
C LEU A 76 3.87 7.31 8.91
N SER A 77 4.51 8.07 8.02
CA SER A 77 5.95 8.39 8.13
C SER A 77 6.29 9.14 9.42
N ASN A 78 5.40 10.00 9.88
CA ASN A 78 5.58 10.72 11.15
C ASN A 78 5.44 9.79 12.35
N GLU A 79 4.49 8.84 12.32
CA GLU A 79 4.33 7.82 13.36
C GLU A 79 5.52 6.87 13.41
N TYR A 80 6.07 6.41 12.28
CA TYR A 80 7.30 5.61 12.25
C TYR A 80 8.52 6.39 12.77
N ARG A 81 8.69 7.67 12.39
CA ARG A 81 9.78 8.51 12.93
C ARG A 81 9.59 8.88 14.39
N ALA A 82 8.36 8.94 14.88
CA ALA A 82 8.08 9.04 16.31
C ALA A 82 8.48 7.72 16.99
N ALA A 83 8.05 6.57 16.49
CA ALA A 83 8.42 5.27 17.02
C ALA A 83 9.95 5.04 17.01
N GLU A 84 10.67 5.39 15.95
CA GLU A 84 12.15 5.29 15.88
C GLU A 84 12.85 6.22 16.90
N ARG A 85 12.37 7.45 17.12
CA ARG A 85 12.94 8.36 18.13
C ARG A 85 12.74 7.84 19.56
N TRP A 86 11.63 7.16 19.82
CA TRP A 86 11.34 6.53 21.10
C TRP A 86 12.09 5.20 21.25
N GLN A 87 12.27 4.45 20.16
CA GLN A 87 13.06 3.23 20.13
C GLN A 87 14.55 3.51 20.28
N GLN A 88 15.12 4.60 19.76
CA GLN A 88 16.54 4.93 20.03
C GLN A 88 16.85 5.20 21.50
N LEU A 89 15.83 5.40 22.36
CA LEU A 89 15.98 5.43 23.81
C LEU A 89 15.86 4.05 24.48
N THR A 90 15.46 3.01 23.73
CA THR A 90 15.07 1.67 24.22
C THR A 90 15.59 0.53 23.32
N LEU A 91 16.65 0.73 22.53
CA LEU A 91 17.17 -0.30 21.61
C LEU A 91 18.05 -1.34 22.34
N GLN A 92 17.40 -2.28 23.01
CA GLN A 92 17.73 -3.70 22.90
C GLN A 92 16.42 -4.49 22.84
N ILE A 93 16.36 -5.47 21.92
CA ILE A 93 15.33 -6.51 21.75
C ILE A 93 14.11 -6.11 20.89
N ALA A 94 14.10 -6.56 19.62
CA ALA A 94 13.14 -7.56 19.11
C ALA A 94 13.09 -7.51 17.57
N ASP A 95 13.90 -8.36 16.96
CA ASP A 95 13.57 -9.02 15.70
C ASP A 95 12.34 -9.91 15.95
N ALA A 96 11.22 -9.70 15.22
CA ALA A 96 10.21 -10.73 14.91
C ALA A 96 8.87 -10.16 14.42
N GLN A 97 8.38 -10.80 13.35
CA GLN A 97 6.97 -11.17 13.10
C GLN A 97 5.97 -10.10 12.65
N LEU A 98 5.57 -10.22 11.38
CA LEU A 98 4.15 -10.14 11.02
C LEU A 98 3.81 -11.19 9.95
N VAL A 99 3.05 -12.20 10.36
CA VAL A 99 2.44 -13.26 9.53
C VAL A 99 0.93 -13.04 9.54
N GLY A 100 0.27 -13.25 8.39
CA GLY A 100 -1.19 -13.38 8.30
C GLY A 100 -1.56 -14.15 7.02
N PRO A 101 -2.24 -15.31 7.10
CA PRO A 101 -2.52 -16.19 5.96
C PRO A 101 -3.89 -15.92 5.31
N GLY A 102 -4.02 -16.26 4.04
CA GLY A 102 -5.30 -16.31 3.33
C GLY A 102 -5.30 -17.44 2.29
N THR A 103 -5.93 -18.56 2.63
CA THR A 103 -6.14 -19.75 1.79
C THR A 103 -7.46 -19.68 1.04
N VAL A 104 -7.46 -19.74 -0.30
CA VAL A 104 -8.60 -20.23 -1.12
C VAL A 104 -8.10 -20.79 -2.47
N GLY A 105 -8.50 -22.04 -2.78
CA GLY A 105 -8.65 -22.57 -4.15
C GLY A 105 -7.45 -23.32 -4.74
N SER A 106 -7.57 -24.65 -4.83
CA SER A 106 -6.57 -25.63 -5.28
C SER A 106 -6.19 -25.55 -6.77
N GLU A 107 -4.93 -25.25 -7.05
CA GLU A 107 -4.09 -25.84 -8.11
C GLU A 107 -2.63 -25.81 -7.61
N PRO A 108 -1.88 -26.93 -7.62
CA PRO A 108 -0.55 -26.99 -7.01
C PRO A 108 0.44 -25.95 -7.57
N ASP A 109 0.38 -25.69 -8.89
CA ASP A 109 1.28 -24.74 -9.57
C ASP A 109 0.92 -23.28 -9.27
N LEU A 110 -0.38 -22.95 -9.16
CA LEU A 110 -0.83 -21.62 -8.77
C LEU A 110 -0.53 -21.32 -7.30
N VAL A 111 -0.59 -22.34 -6.43
CA VAL A 111 -0.21 -22.19 -5.02
C VAL A 111 1.29 -21.98 -4.88
N ALA A 112 2.12 -22.75 -5.59
CA ALA A 112 3.58 -22.59 -5.57
C ALA A 112 4.00 -21.19 -6.07
N ALA A 113 3.46 -20.76 -7.22
CA ALA A 113 3.74 -19.42 -7.77
C ALA A 113 3.27 -18.28 -6.83
N ARG A 114 2.13 -18.45 -6.14
CA ARG A 114 1.65 -17.49 -5.12
C ARG A 114 2.56 -17.45 -3.88
N VAL A 115 3.04 -18.60 -3.42
CA VAL A 115 3.96 -18.70 -2.25
C VAL A 115 5.31 -18.05 -2.56
N ASP A 116 5.83 -18.23 -3.77
CA ASP A 116 7.08 -17.60 -4.21
C ASP A 116 6.95 -16.08 -4.29
N LEU A 117 5.83 -15.57 -4.82
CA LEU A 117 5.59 -14.14 -4.91
C LEU A 117 5.42 -13.49 -3.53
N ALA A 118 4.66 -14.11 -2.62
CA ALA A 118 4.46 -13.59 -1.27
C ALA A 118 5.79 -13.55 -0.48
N THR A 119 6.63 -14.57 -0.67
CA THR A 119 7.96 -14.63 -0.05
C THR A 119 8.92 -13.61 -0.66
N ALA A 120 8.93 -13.48 -1.99
CA ALA A 120 9.69 -12.46 -2.70
C ALA A 120 9.27 -11.04 -2.31
N TRP A 121 7.97 -10.81 -2.12
CA TRP A 121 7.43 -9.53 -1.63
C TRP A 121 7.99 -9.19 -0.25
N ARG A 122 7.93 -10.12 0.71
CA ARG A 122 8.45 -9.89 2.08
C ARG A 122 9.94 -9.59 2.12
N ARG A 123 10.72 -10.15 1.19
CA ARG A 123 12.18 -9.91 1.07
C ARG A 123 12.52 -8.61 0.35
N LEU A 124 11.56 -7.97 -0.30
CA LEU A 124 11.76 -6.71 -1.01
C LEU A 124 11.92 -5.57 0.01
N SER A 125 12.78 -4.59 -0.26
CA SER A 125 12.95 -3.45 0.66
C SER A 125 11.63 -2.66 0.80
N PRO A 126 11.37 -2.03 1.97
CA PRO A 126 10.13 -1.26 2.18
C PRO A 126 9.89 -0.20 1.10
N VAL A 127 10.95 0.49 0.68
CA VAL A 127 10.91 1.52 -0.38
C VAL A 127 10.49 0.94 -1.74
N HIS A 128 10.89 -0.29 -2.05
CA HIS A 128 10.52 -0.96 -3.29
C HIS A 128 9.11 -1.55 -3.22
N GLN A 129 8.72 -2.14 -2.08
CA GLN A 129 7.35 -2.60 -1.85
C GLN A 129 6.37 -1.44 -2.00
N GLU A 130 6.66 -0.30 -1.38
CA GLU A 130 5.81 0.89 -1.42
C GLU A 130 5.67 1.44 -2.85
N ALA A 131 6.77 1.51 -3.61
CA ALA A 131 6.70 1.94 -5.01
C ALA A 131 5.77 1.05 -5.85
N ILE A 132 5.78 -0.26 -5.64
CA ILE A 132 4.89 -1.18 -6.36
C ILE A 132 3.44 -1.04 -5.86
N ALA A 133 3.24 -1.02 -4.55
CA ALA A 133 1.92 -0.92 -3.91
C ALA A 133 1.12 0.29 -4.41
N LEU A 134 1.75 1.47 -4.48
CA LEU A 134 1.10 2.71 -4.90
C LEU A 134 0.48 2.62 -6.32
N THR A 135 1.09 1.86 -7.23
CA THR A 135 0.56 1.72 -8.60
C THR A 135 -0.33 0.50 -8.77
N VAL A 136 0.06 -0.65 -8.18
CA VAL A 136 -0.61 -1.93 -8.43
C VAL A 136 -1.82 -2.14 -7.53
N TRP A 137 -1.76 -1.69 -6.27
CA TRP A 137 -2.84 -1.87 -5.31
C TRP A 137 -3.66 -0.61 -5.12
N ASP A 138 -2.98 0.53 -5.06
CA ASP A 138 -3.64 1.81 -4.79
C ASP A 138 -4.06 2.51 -6.09
N SER A 139 -3.75 1.92 -7.25
CA SER A 139 -4.15 2.39 -8.59
C SER A 139 -3.78 3.85 -8.86
N LEU A 140 -2.69 4.35 -8.26
CA LEU A 140 -2.21 5.70 -8.52
C LEU A 140 -1.37 5.74 -9.80
N THR A 141 -1.49 6.84 -10.54
CA THR A 141 -0.59 7.13 -11.65
C THR A 141 0.83 7.40 -11.15
N THR A 142 1.81 7.31 -12.04
CA THR A 142 3.21 7.63 -11.74
C THR A 142 3.38 9.03 -11.15
N ARG A 143 2.60 10.02 -11.62
CA ARG A 143 2.68 11.40 -11.13
C ARG A 143 2.17 11.49 -9.69
N GLN A 144 0.98 10.97 -9.45
CA GLN A 144 0.35 10.95 -8.12
C GLN A 144 1.21 10.18 -7.11
N ALA A 145 1.72 9.00 -7.48
CA ALA A 145 2.58 8.23 -6.60
C ALA A 145 3.91 8.95 -6.30
N ALA A 146 4.45 9.73 -7.24
CA ALA A 146 5.62 10.56 -6.99
C ALA A 146 5.34 11.70 -6.00
N GLU A 147 4.17 12.35 -6.11
CA GLU A 147 3.69 13.37 -5.18
C GLU A 147 3.50 12.80 -3.76
N VAL A 148 2.90 11.61 -3.64
CA VAL A 148 2.74 10.90 -2.37
C VAL A 148 4.09 10.68 -1.70
N LEU A 149 5.11 10.26 -2.46
CA LEU A 149 6.46 10.00 -1.95
C LEU A 149 7.34 11.26 -1.85
N GLY A 150 6.87 12.44 -2.27
CA GLY A 150 7.65 13.67 -2.28
C GLY A 150 8.89 13.64 -3.19
N ILE A 151 8.84 12.90 -4.30
CA ILE A 151 9.95 12.78 -5.28
C ILE A 151 9.51 13.19 -6.68
N SER A 152 10.46 13.35 -7.61
CA SER A 152 10.13 13.66 -9.00
C SER A 152 9.48 12.45 -9.71
N PRO A 153 8.59 12.66 -10.71
CA PRO A 153 8.02 11.56 -11.50
C PRO A 153 9.08 10.70 -12.21
N VAL A 154 10.21 11.30 -12.60
CA VAL A 154 11.36 10.59 -13.18
C VAL A 154 11.99 9.65 -12.13
N ALA A 155 12.25 10.16 -10.92
CA ALA A 155 12.80 9.36 -9.83
C ALA A 155 11.87 8.22 -9.44
N TYR A 156 10.55 8.46 -9.43
CA TYR A 156 9.56 7.42 -9.18
C TYR A 156 9.59 6.31 -10.26
N ARG A 157 9.64 6.66 -11.55
CA ARG A 157 9.76 5.65 -12.63
C ARG A 157 11.02 4.79 -12.49
N LEU A 158 12.16 5.41 -12.17
CA LEU A 158 13.41 4.70 -11.94
C LEU A 158 13.31 3.76 -10.72
N ARG A 159 12.71 4.22 -9.62
CA ARG A 159 12.46 3.41 -8.43
C ARG A 159 11.54 2.23 -8.73
N LEU A 160 10.43 2.47 -9.43
CA LEU A 160 9.47 1.43 -9.80
C LEU A 160 10.11 0.36 -10.72
N SER A 161 10.93 0.79 -11.69
CA SER A 161 11.68 -0.13 -12.55
C SER A 161 12.63 -1.02 -11.73
N ARG A 162 13.39 -0.42 -10.80
CA ARG A 162 14.29 -1.16 -9.90
C ARG A 162 13.52 -2.11 -8.98
N ALA A 163 12.39 -1.68 -8.42
CA ALA A 163 11.53 -2.49 -7.58
C ALA A 163 11.00 -3.71 -8.34
N ARG A 164 10.47 -3.53 -9.56
CA ARG A 164 10.00 -4.64 -10.42
C ARG A 164 11.11 -5.60 -10.81
N ARG A 165 12.33 -5.11 -11.05
CA ARG A 165 13.50 -5.97 -11.31
C ARG A 165 13.90 -6.78 -10.08
N ALA A 166 13.92 -6.15 -8.90
CA ALA A 166 14.24 -6.82 -7.65
C ALA A 166 13.19 -7.88 -7.29
N LEU A 167 11.90 -7.58 -7.44
CA LEU A 167 10.82 -8.54 -7.20
C LEU A 167 10.93 -9.77 -8.12
N ARG A 168 11.17 -9.57 -9.42
CA ARG A 168 11.40 -10.67 -10.37
C ARG A 168 12.59 -11.53 -9.99
N ALA A 169 13.71 -10.91 -9.60
CA ALA A 169 14.91 -11.63 -9.19
C ALA A 169 14.67 -12.46 -7.91
N LEU A 170 13.97 -11.89 -6.92
CA LEU A 170 13.64 -12.59 -5.68
C LEU A 170 12.63 -13.73 -5.90
N ALA A 171 11.65 -13.56 -6.79
CA ALA A 171 10.70 -14.60 -7.15
C ALA A 171 11.37 -15.75 -7.89
N ALA A 172 12.29 -15.46 -8.81
CA ALA A 172 13.06 -16.48 -9.54
C ALA A 172 14.09 -17.22 -8.68
N ALA A 173 14.57 -16.60 -7.59
CA ALA A 173 15.50 -17.20 -6.65
C ALA A 173 14.81 -18.06 -5.57
N CYS A 174 13.47 -18.07 -5.51
CA CYS A 174 12.72 -18.97 -4.65
C CYS A 174 12.66 -20.35 -5.35
N PRO A 175 13.16 -21.43 -4.72
CA PRO A 175 13.27 -22.73 -5.38
C PRO A 175 11.88 -23.26 -5.74
N GLN A 176 11.66 -23.49 -7.03
CA GLN A 176 10.49 -24.24 -7.51
C GLN A 176 10.52 -25.64 -6.85
N PRO A 177 9.40 -26.16 -6.33
CA PRO A 177 9.35 -27.56 -5.92
C PRO A 177 9.62 -28.42 -7.15
N VAL A 178 10.84 -28.97 -7.24
CA VAL A 178 11.18 -29.98 -8.23
C VAL A 178 10.26 -31.17 -7.99
N THR A 179 9.33 -31.41 -8.90
CA THR A 179 8.58 -32.66 -8.95
C THR A 179 9.61 -33.77 -9.20
N PRO A 180 9.79 -34.74 -8.29
CA PRO A 180 10.65 -35.86 -8.58
C PRO A 180 10.04 -36.60 -9.76
N THR A 181 10.75 -36.59 -10.90
CA THR A 181 10.41 -37.41 -12.05
C THR A 181 10.44 -38.86 -11.59
N ALA A 182 9.26 -39.45 -11.39
CA ALA A 182 9.11 -40.87 -11.12
C ALA A 182 9.78 -41.62 -12.26
N THR A 183 11.02 -42.04 -12.02
CA THR A 183 11.73 -42.94 -12.91
C THR A 183 11.03 -44.27 -12.77
N ALA A 184 10.14 -44.55 -13.71
CA ALA A 184 9.66 -45.90 -13.97
C ALA A 184 10.90 -46.78 -14.21
N ARG A 185 11.26 -47.57 -13.20
CA ARG A 185 12.11 -48.73 -13.38
C ARG A 185 11.21 -49.96 -13.29
N SER A 186 10.81 -50.39 -14.47
CA SER A 186 10.52 -51.78 -14.81
C SER A 186 11.68 -52.70 -14.39
N SER A 187 11.39 -54.01 -14.42
CA SER A 187 12.22 -55.19 -14.08
C SER A 187 12.09 -55.62 -12.61
N SER A 188 11.71 -56.83 -12.23
CA SER A 188 11.40 -58.09 -12.93
C SER A 188 10.70 -59.02 -11.93
#